data_AF-A0A533VJA7-F1
#
_entry.id   AF-A0A533VJA7-F1
#
_cell.length_a   1.000
_cell.length_b   1.000
_cell.length_c   1.000
_cell.angle_alpha   90.00
_cell.angle_beta   90.00
_cell.angle_gamma   90.00
#
_symmetry.space_group_name_H-M   'P 1'
#
loop_
_entity.id
_entity.type
_entity.pdbx_description
1 polymer ?
#
loop_
_entity_poly.entity_id
_entity_poly.type
_entity_poly.pdbx_seq_one_letter_code
_entity_poly.pdbx_strand_id
1 'polypeptide(L)'
;MVSTNIDVEDMMFHALYIGSTGAGKTNALLYWLLRLFSSRKDVALVLIDPHGDAAFDLLRLVPKSERERIAILDPNFVSFGLNPLSLPQGTVITNRVQVLQTQVEELSALLSDVFNTDASTAPRIMWIFKGALYYIYTLSDNPTFKDLYRILVDFISLPKEMIERMLRYNDLKDEIILSTIDAISKLQKEAFAPVVNRISNFVLPPQSMTSRTFCARTSKLDFDEMTQPGRLTIFRITKSLPYDFRRLISASIMMSFYFAVEKRAARLERAGEPPSARTPIILAIDEFQNISDLKLLDTILSESRKYGLYLWMVSQNIQQIRDQLYSAITGNVGPIFCFRVGPDDASKMAELVSPRSTEEVRKALISLPDYTCVVRKRPHGENVASKPLLIEPFPKVREPLFGRRPPISSTRA
;
A
#
# COMPACT_ATOMS: atom_id res chain seq x y z
N MET A 1 -2.04 -30.97 11.87
CA MET A 1 -1.39 -29.65 11.80
C MET A 1 -0.94 -29.27 13.20
N VAL A 2 0.25 -28.71 13.36
CA VAL A 2 0.67 -28.11 14.64
C VAL A 2 -0.35 -27.02 14.99
N SER A 3 -0.99 -27.10 16.16
CA SER A 3 -1.90 -26.06 16.63
C SER A 3 -1.08 -24.82 16.99
N THR A 4 -1.33 -23.71 16.32
CA THR A 4 -0.72 -22.42 16.67
C THR A 4 -1.31 -21.83 17.95
N ASN A 5 -2.39 -22.41 18.49
CA ASN A 5 -3.21 -21.86 19.58
C ASN A 5 -3.61 -20.40 19.37
N ILE A 6 -3.67 -19.95 18.12
CA ILE A 6 -4.14 -18.62 17.69
C ILE A 6 -5.40 -18.85 16.88
N ASP A 7 -6.46 -18.13 17.22
CA ASP A 7 -7.75 -18.25 16.56
C ASP A 7 -7.78 -17.39 15.30
N VAL A 8 -8.65 -17.74 14.36
CA VAL A 8 -8.80 -16.96 13.12
C VAL A 8 -9.24 -15.52 13.42
N GLU A 9 -10.04 -15.36 14.47
CA GLU A 9 -10.53 -14.08 14.97
C GLU A 9 -9.40 -13.18 15.47
N ASP A 10 -8.33 -13.73 16.06
CA ASP A 10 -7.14 -12.97 16.46
C ASP A 10 -6.44 -12.32 15.27
N MET A 11 -6.60 -12.89 14.08
CA MET A 11 -5.99 -12.43 12.83
C MET A 11 -6.83 -11.37 12.09
N MET A 12 -8.05 -11.09 12.55
CA MET A 12 -8.94 -10.07 11.97
C MET A 12 -8.62 -8.65 12.47
N PHE A 13 -7.32 -8.34 12.61
CA PHE A 13 -6.78 -7.07 13.10
C PHE A 13 -5.52 -6.68 12.31
N HIS A 14 -5.05 -5.44 12.49
CA HIS A 14 -3.68 -5.12 12.07
C HIS A 14 -2.71 -6.06 12.78
N ALA A 15 -1.75 -6.61 12.04
CA ALA A 15 -0.79 -7.58 12.52
C ALA A 15 0.63 -7.14 12.17
N LEU A 16 1.59 -7.44 13.04
CA LEU A 16 3.01 -7.23 12.79
C LEU A 16 3.75 -8.57 12.79
N TYR A 17 4.56 -8.81 11.77
CA TYR A 17 5.49 -9.92 11.69
C TYR A 17 6.89 -9.36 11.58
N ILE A 18 7.78 -9.75 12.49
CA ILE A 18 9.11 -9.16 12.55
C ILE A 18 10.18 -10.17 12.94
N GLY A 19 11.40 -9.98 12.45
CA GLY A 19 12.45 -10.97 12.47
C GLY A 19 13.49 -10.76 11.37
N SER A 20 14.67 -11.31 11.56
CA SER A 20 15.74 -11.35 10.57
C SER A 20 15.38 -12.15 9.31
N THR A 21 16.17 -11.97 8.25
CA THR A 21 16.05 -12.74 7.00
C THR A 21 16.20 -14.24 7.28
N GLY A 22 15.35 -15.06 6.64
CA GLY A 22 15.35 -16.52 6.84
C GLY A 22 14.60 -17.00 8.09
N ALA A 23 14.23 -16.12 9.02
CA ALA A 23 13.64 -16.52 10.30
C ALA A 23 12.21 -17.12 10.20
N GLY A 24 11.55 -17.06 9.03
CA GLY A 24 10.23 -17.69 8.81
C GLY A 24 9.03 -16.73 8.72
N LYS A 25 9.25 -15.42 8.68
CA LYS A 25 8.18 -14.40 8.60
C LYS A 25 7.22 -14.60 7.42
N THR A 26 7.75 -14.63 6.19
CA THR A 26 6.94 -14.82 4.97
C THR A 26 6.19 -16.15 5.02
N ASN A 27 6.78 -17.20 5.59
CA ASN A 27 6.09 -18.48 5.77
C ASN A 27 4.85 -18.34 6.69
N ALA A 28 4.98 -17.62 7.80
CA ALA A 28 3.84 -17.37 8.69
C ALA A 28 2.77 -16.48 8.06
N LEU A 29 3.17 -15.46 7.29
CA LEU A 29 2.25 -14.65 6.50
C LEU A 29 1.43 -15.52 5.53
N LEU A 30 2.11 -16.33 4.72
CA LEU A 30 1.48 -17.21 3.73
C LEU A 30 0.56 -18.24 4.38
N TYR A 31 0.97 -18.84 5.50
CA TYR A 31 0.14 -19.75 6.27
C TYR A 31 -1.19 -19.11 6.67
N TRP A 32 -1.14 -17.88 7.22
CA TRP A 32 -2.36 -17.20 7.66
C TRP A 32 -3.23 -16.74 6.51
N LEU A 33 -2.64 -16.25 5.42
CA LEU A 33 -3.38 -15.92 4.19
C LEU A 33 -4.12 -17.15 3.64
N LEU A 34 -3.45 -18.31 3.55
CA LEU A 34 -4.06 -19.55 3.10
C LEU A 34 -5.18 -20.03 4.01
N ARG A 35 -4.95 -19.94 5.33
CA ARG A 35 -5.94 -20.34 6.33
C ARG A 35 -7.19 -19.48 6.22
N LEU A 36 -7.05 -18.15 6.18
CA LEU A 36 -8.17 -17.23 5.95
C LEU A 36 -8.86 -17.47 4.61
N PHE A 37 -8.11 -17.61 3.53
CA PHE A 37 -8.68 -17.81 2.19
C PHE A 37 -9.55 -19.09 2.11
N SER A 38 -9.14 -20.12 2.86
CA SER A 38 -9.84 -21.40 2.91
C SER A 38 -11.04 -21.38 3.85
N SER A 39 -10.91 -20.74 5.03
CA SER A 39 -11.93 -20.83 6.09
C SER A 39 -12.87 -19.61 6.21
N ARG A 40 -12.54 -18.47 5.58
CA ARG A 40 -13.29 -17.20 5.71
C ARG A 40 -13.65 -16.63 4.35
N LYS A 41 -14.74 -17.14 3.77
CA LYS A 41 -15.26 -16.67 2.48
C LYS A 41 -15.91 -15.28 2.56
N ASP A 42 -16.13 -14.78 3.77
CA ASP A 42 -16.61 -13.44 4.10
C ASP A 42 -15.51 -12.37 4.10
N VAL A 43 -14.24 -12.75 3.89
CA VAL A 43 -13.07 -11.86 3.97
C VAL A 43 -12.42 -11.72 2.60
N ALA A 44 -12.01 -10.50 2.25
CA ALA A 44 -11.16 -10.23 1.08
C ALA A 44 -9.69 -10.16 1.51
N LEU A 45 -8.79 -10.72 0.71
CA LEU A 45 -7.37 -10.78 0.99
C LEU A 45 -6.58 -10.10 -0.11
N VAL A 46 -5.56 -9.35 0.28
CA VAL A 46 -4.64 -8.68 -0.64
C VAL A 46 -3.22 -8.97 -0.19
N LEU A 47 -2.35 -9.40 -1.11
CA LEU A 47 -0.92 -9.56 -0.88
C LEU A 47 -0.14 -8.58 -1.77
N ILE A 48 0.69 -7.73 -1.17
CA ILE A 48 1.72 -6.95 -1.86
C ILE A 48 3.06 -7.64 -1.61
N ASP A 49 3.71 -8.11 -2.67
CA ASP A 49 4.97 -8.86 -2.61
C ASP A 49 6.09 -8.14 -3.39
N PRO A 50 7.00 -7.42 -2.70
CA PRO A 50 8.13 -6.72 -3.30
C PRO A 50 9.27 -7.63 -3.79
N HIS A 51 9.32 -8.90 -3.36
CA HIS A 51 10.35 -9.86 -3.78
C HIS A 51 9.86 -10.76 -4.92
N GLY A 52 8.57 -11.09 -4.91
CA GLY A 52 7.87 -11.84 -5.94
C GLY A 52 7.81 -13.34 -5.72
N ASP A 53 8.52 -13.88 -4.73
CA ASP A 53 8.51 -15.31 -4.42
C ASP A 53 7.27 -15.71 -3.61
N ALA A 54 6.81 -14.85 -2.70
CA ALA A 54 5.65 -15.13 -1.84
C ALA A 54 4.37 -15.27 -2.68
N ALA A 55 4.22 -14.45 -3.72
CA ALA A 55 3.13 -14.52 -4.68
C ALA A 55 3.04 -15.91 -5.35
N PHE A 56 4.16 -16.42 -5.86
CA PHE A 56 4.17 -17.72 -6.53
C PHE A 56 3.97 -18.88 -5.57
N ASP A 57 4.55 -18.81 -4.37
CA ASP A 57 4.35 -19.83 -3.34
C ASP A 57 2.88 -19.90 -2.91
N LEU A 58 2.23 -18.75 -2.71
CA LEU A 58 0.81 -18.69 -2.38
C LEU A 58 -0.03 -19.36 -3.48
N LEU A 59 0.21 -19.02 -4.75
CA LEU A 59 -0.52 -19.59 -5.88
C LEU A 59 -0.33 -21.10 -6.05
N ARG A 60 0.84 -21.64 -5.67
CA ARG A 60 1.09 -23.10 -5.69
C ARG A 60 0.31 -23.85 -4.62
N LEU A 61 0.03 -23.19 -3.51
CA LEU A 61 -0.63 -23.78 -2.34
C LEU A 61 -2.16 -23.70 -2.44
N VAL A 62 -2.71 -22.79 -3.25
CA VAL A 62 -4.16 -22.67 -3.45
C VAL A 62 -4.69 -23.77 -4.39
N PRO A 63 -5.77 -24.48 -4.03
CA PRO A 63 -6.40 -25.49 -4.90
C PRO A 63 -6.83 -24.93 -6.25
N LYS A 64 -6.73 -25.76 -7.31
CA LYS A 64 -7.11 -25.34 -8.69
C LYS A 64 -8.56 -24.87 -8.79
N SER A 65 -9.47 -25.46 -7.99
CA SER A 65 -10.90 -25.12 -7.95
C SER A 65 -11.18 -23.69 -7.44
N GLU A 66 -10.22 -23.06 -6.78
CA GLU A 66 -10.38 -21.72 -6.18
C GLU A 66 -9.75 -20.61 -7.03
N ARG A 67 -9.15 -20.94 -8.18
CA ARG A 67 -8.38 -19.98 -9.01
C ARG A 67 -9.21 -18.82 -9.55
N GLU A 68 -10.49 -19.00 -9.78
CA GLU A 68 -11.39 -17.94 -10.28
C GLU A 68 -11.58 -16.79 -9.28
N ARG A 69 -11.31 -17.04 -7.99
CA ARG A 69 -11.35 -16.02 -6.93
C ARG A 69 -10.05 -15.23 -6.80
N ILE A 70 -9.03 -15.55 -7.61
CA ILE A 70 -7.69 -15.01 -7.49
C ILE A 70 -7.37 -14.08 -8.66
N ALA A 71 -6.96 -12.85 -8.35
CA ALA A 71 -6.37 -11.93 -9.32
C ALA A 71 -4.87 -11.78 -9.02
N ILE A 72 -4.03 -11.85 -10.06
CA ILE A 72 -2.61 -11.53 -9.97
C ILE A 72 -2.27 -10.36 -10.89
N LEU A 73 -1.61 -9.37 -10.32
CA LEU A 73 -1.17 -8.17 -10.99
C LEU A 73 0.35 -8.09 -10.90
N ASP A 74 0.98 -8.29 -12.05
CA ASP A 74 2.42 -8.20 -12.20
C ASP A 74 2.76 -7.36 -13.44
N PRO A 75 3.29 -6.14 -13.25
CA PRO A 75 3.65 -5.25 -14.35
C PRO A 75 4.69 -5.83 -15.32
N ASN A 76 5.48 -6.82 -14.90
CA ASN A 76 6.44 -7.49 -15.78
C ASN A 76 5.75 -8.46 -16.76
N PHE A 77 4.56 -8.97 -16.44
CA PHE A 77 3.83 -9.92 -17.28
C PHE A 77 2.61 -9.32 -17.97
N VAL A 78 1.92 -8.37 -17.33
CA VAL A 78 0.68 -7.79 -17.84
C VAL A 78 0.74 -6.26 -17.70
N SER A 79 0.48 -5.57 -18.81
CA SER A 79 0.34 -4.11 -18.80
C SER A 79 -1.07 -3.72 -18.37
N PHE A 80 -1.18 -2.94 -17.30
CA PHE A 80 -2.44 -2.36 -16.82
C PHE A 80 -2.28 -0.88 -16.53
N GLY A 81 -3.37 -0.12 -16.67
CA GLY A 81 -3.45 1.29 -16.30
C GLY A 81 -3.92 1.45 -14.86
N LEU A 82 -3.27 2.33 -14.11
CA LEU A 82 -3.68 2.82 -12.79
C LEU A 82 -3.47 4.33 -12.79
N ASN A 83 -4.57 5.07 -12.83
CA ASN A 83 -4.57 6.52 -12.82
C ASN A 83 -4.93 7.05 -11.43
N PRO A 84 -3.94 7.37 -10.57
CA PRO A 84 -4.23 7.93 -9.25
C PRO A 84 -4.82 9.35 -9.34
N LEU A 85 -4.73 10.03 -10.49
CA LEU A 85 -5.26 11.38 -10.69
C LEU A 85 -6.73 11.39 -11.14
N SER A 86 -7.37 10.23 -11.33
CA SER A 86 -8.80 10.22 -11.69
C SER A 86 -9.66 10.56 -10.49
N LEU A 87 -10.67 11.42 -10.70
CA LEU A 87 -11.69 11.65 -9.68
C LEU A 87 -12.52 10.37 -9.46
N PRO A 88 -12.97 10.12 -8.21
CA PRO A 88 -13.86 9.00 -7.92
C PRO A 88 -15.14 9.05 -8.78
N GLN A 89 -15.47 7.94 -9.43
CA GLN A 89 -16.70 7.82 -10.24
C GLN A 89 -17.91 7.38 -9.39
N GLY A 90 -19.10 7.82 -9.78
CA GLY A 90 -20.37 7.25 -9.31
C GLY A 90 -20.99 7.85 -8.04
N THR A 91 -20.43 8.91 -7.48
CA THR A 91 -21.15 9.77 -6.55
C THR A 91 -21.89 10.82 -7.35
N VAL A 92 -23.19 11.02 -7.09
CA VAL A 92 -23.81 12.33 -7.39
C VAL A 92 -22.91 13.33 -6.68
N ILE A 93 -22.15 14.10 -7.46
CA ILE A 93 -21.24 15.08 -6.92
C ILE A 93 -22.13 16.22 -6.38
N THR A 94 -22.70 16.02 -5.20
CA THR A 94 -23.45 17.06 -4.49
C THR A 94 -22.53 18.20 -4.08
N ASN A 95 -21.22 17.93 -3.97
CA ASN A 95 -20.20 18.92 -3.66
C ASN A 95 -18.88 18.65 -4.41
N ARG A 96 -18.75 19.18 -5.64
CA ARG A 96 -17.54 18.99 -6.50
C ARG A 96 -16.31 19.60 -5.87
N VAL A 97 -16.48 20.74 -5.22
CA VAL A 97 -15.40 21.48 -4.56
C VAL A 97 -14.74 20.61 -3.50
N GLN A 98 -15.54 19.94 -2.67
CA GLN A 98 -15.01 19.03 -1.64
C GLN A 98 -14.26 17.85 -2.24
N VAL A 99 -14.80 17.21 -3.29
CA VAL A 99 -14.12 16.09 -3.98
C VAL A 99 -12.78 16.54 -4.55
N LEU A 100 -12.74 17.70 -5.20
CA LEU A 100 -11.50 18.25 -5.75
C LEU A 100 -10.48 18.58 -4.67
N GLN A 101 -10.92 19.22 -3.57
CA GLN A 101 -10.05 19.55 -2.46
C GLN A 101 -9.42 18.29 -1.86
N THR A 102 -10.23 17.30 -1.51
CA THR A 102 -9.80 16.01 -0.99
C THR A 102 -8.82 15.32 -1.94
N GLN A 103 -9.16 15.22 -3.23
CA GLN A 103 -8.27 14.59 -4.21
C GLN A 103 -6.92 15.31 -4.35
N VAL A 104 -6.92 16.64 -4.39
CA VAL A 104 -5.68 17.43 -4.52
C VAL A 104 -4.82 17.30 -3.27
N GLU A 105 -5.42 17.29 -2.08
CA GLU A 105 -4.71 17.08 -0.81
C GLU A 105 -4.08 15.68 -0.75
N GLU A 106 -4.80 14.64 -1.13
CA GLU A 106 -4.29 13.27 -1.13
C GLU A 106 -3.20 13.05 -2.17
N LEU A 107 -3.38 13.57 -3.39
CA LEU A 107 -2.35 13.53 -4.42
C LEU A 107 -1.10 14.29 -3.98
N SER A 108 -1.27 15.40 -3.27
CA SER A 108 -0.15 16.16 -2.70
C SER A 108 0.59 15.35 -1.64
N ALA A 109 -0.13 14.62 -0.79
CA ALA A 109 0.45 13.73 0.22
C ALA A 109 1.20 12.56 -0.45
N LEU A 110 0.57 11.89 -1.41
CA LEU A 110 1.18 10.81 -2.19
C LEU A 110 2.43 11.30 -2.92
N LEU A 111 2.39 12.49 -3.53
CA LEU A 111 3.54 13.10 -4.18
C LEU A 111 4.67 13.37 -3.18
N SER A 112 4.30 13.88 -2.01
CA SER A 112 5.26 14.21 -0.95
C SER A 112 6.00 12.97 -0.47
N ASP A 113 5.25 11.88 -0.28
CA ASP A 113 5.79 10.60 0.13
C ASP A 113 6.67 9.99 -0.98
N VAL A 114 6.16 9.90 -2.21
CA VAL A 114 6.85 9.28 -3.35
C VAL A 114 8.13 10.02 -3.73
N PHE A 115 8.21 11.33 -3.51
CA PHE A 115 9.43 12.11 -3.78
C PHE A 115 10.23 12.49 -2.54
N ASN A 116 9.83 11.99 -1.36
CA ASN A 116 10.48 12.30 -0.08
C ASN A 116 10.70 13.81 0.11
N THR A 117 9.63 14.58 -0.05
CA THR A 117 9.65 16.06 0.02
C THR A 117 8.31 16.54 0.52
N ASP A 118 8.26 17.44 1.49
CA ASP A 118 6.99 17.94 2.01
C ASP A 118 6.81 19.46 1.79
N ALA A 119 5.61 19.96 2.12
CA ALA A 119 5.28 21.37 1.97
C ALA A 119 6.15 22.30 2.84
N SER A 120 6.71 21.81 3.95
CA SER A 120 7.65 22.56 4.79
C SER A 120 9.03 22.71 4.14
N THR A 121 9.50 21.68 3.44
CA THR A 121 10.84 21.64 2.83
C THR A 121 10.84 22.16 1.38
N ALA A 122 9.73 22.02 0.65
CA ALA A 122 9.58 22.53 -0.71
C ALA A 122 8.19 23.16 -0.98
N PRO A 123 7.84 24.26 -0.29
CA PRO A 123 6.53 24.91 -0.44
C PRO A 123 6.25 25.32 -1.89
N ARG A 124 7.29 25.76 -2.62
CA ARG A 124 7.17 26.16 -4.03
C ARG A 124 6.84 25.00 -4.96
N ILE A 125 7.48 23.84 -4.78
CA ILE A 125 7.18 22.62 -5.57
C ILE A 125 5.71 22.23 -5.37
N MET A 126 5.26 22.26 -4.12
CA MET A 126 3.90 21.88 -3.78
C MET A 126 2.86 22.87 -4.33
N TRP A 127 3.16 24.17 -4.30
CA TRP A 127 2.27 25.20 -4.87
C TRP A 127 2.13 25.04 -6.39
N ILE A 128 3.25 24.85 -7.12
CA ILE A 128 3.23 24.58 -8.57
C ILE A 128 2.40 23.33 -8.88
N PHE A 129 2.63 22.24 -8.14
CA PHE A 129 1.91 20.99 -8.34
C PHE A 129 0.40 21.14 -8.08
N LYS A 130 0.01 21.72 -6.94
CA LYS A 130 -1.41 21.94 -6.60
C LYS A 130 -2.11 22.85 -7.61
N GLY A 131 -1.48 23.96 -8.00
CA GLY A 131 -2.03 24.85 -9.02
C GLY A 131 -2.25 24.12 -10.34
N ALA A 132 -1.24 23.38 -10.81
CA ALA A 132 -1.34 22.59 -12.03
C ALA A 132 -2.44 21.50 -11.94
N LEU A 133 -2.62 20.85 -10.78
CA LEU A 133 -3.70 19.90 -10.55
C LEU A 133 -5.08 20.57 -10.64
N TYR A 134 -5.31 21.67 -9.91
CA TYR A 134 -6.59 22.38 -9.98
C TYR A 134 -6.92 22.82 -11.40
N TYR A 135 -5.92 23.28 -12.15
CA TYR A 135 -6.09 23.64 -13.55
C TYR A 135 -6.47 22.44 -14.43
N ILE A 136 -5.77 21.30 -14.36
CA ILE A 136 -6.13 20.13 -15.19
C ILE A 136 -7.49 19.55 -14.86
N TYR A 137 -7.96 19.68 -13.61
CA TYR A 137 -9.31 19.25 -13.23
C TYR A 137 -10.43 20.15 -13.78
N THR A 138 -10.11 21.34 -14.28
CA THR A 138 -11.06 22.14 -15.07
C THR A 138 -11.24 21.59 -16.49
N LEU A 139 -10.27 20.82 -16.98
CA LEU A 139 -10.26 20.29 -18.34
C LEU A 139 -10.80 18.86 -18.42
N SER A 140 -10.62 18.08 -17.36
CA SER A 140 -10.96 16.65 -17.36
C SER A 140 -11.06 16.13 -15.92
N ASP A 141 -12.03 15.25 -15.67
CA ASP A 141 -12.16 14.52 -14.40
C ASP A 141 -11.21 13.32 -14.30
N ASN A 142 -10.60 12.92 -15.41
CA ASN A 142 -9.61 11.83 -15.47
C ASN A 142 -8.28 12.32 -16.05
N PRO A 143 -7.65 13.36 -15.48
CA PRO A 143 -6.34 13.81 -15.92
C PRO A 143 -5.29 12.74 -15.65
N THR A 144 -4.16 12.78 -16.36
CA THR A 144 -3.07 11.81 -16.24
C THR A 144 -1.75 12.51 -15.92
N PHE A 145 -0.73 11.76 -15.48
CA PHE A 145 0.61 12.32 -15.34
C PHE A 145 1.16 12.89 -16.66
N LYS A 146 0.72 12.36 -17.81
CA LYS A 146 1.07 12.91 -19.13
C LYS A 146 0.47 14.29 -19.35
N ASP A 147 -0.78 14.52 -18.92
CA ASP A 147 -1.43 15.83 -19.02
C ASP A 147 -0.74 16.85 -18.09
N LEU A 148 -0.42 16.43 -16.86
CA LEU A 148 0.34 17.24 -15.91
C LEU A 148 1.73 17.60 -16.44
N TYR A 149 2.47 16.63 -16.97
CA TYR A 149 3.79 16.86 -17.56
C TYR A 149 3.73 17.87 -18.71
N ARG A 150 2.75 17.75 -19.61
CA ARG A 150 2.58 18.67 -20.75
C ARG A 150 2.39 20.12 -20.29
N ILE A 151 1.49 20.35 -19.33
CA ILE A 151 1.23 21.70 -18.82
C ILE A 151 2.45 22.30 -18.13
N LEU A 152 3.17 21.50 -17.34
CA LEU A 152 4.40 21.98 -16.71
C LEU A 152 5.49 22.32 -17.73
N VAL A 153 5.61 21.56 -18.82
CA VAL A 153 6.52 21.86 -19.93
C VAL A 153 6.06 23.11 -20.70
N ASP A 154 4.76 23.25 -20.95
CA ASP A 154 4.18 24.41 -21.63
C ASP A 154 4.48 25.71 -20.85
N PHE A 155 4.41 25.68 -19.51
CA PHE A 155 4.81 26.82 -18.67
C PHE A 155 6.29 27.20 -18.78
N ILE A 156 7.17 26.27 -19.15
CA ILE A 156 8.61 26.53 -19.36
C ILE A 156 8.88 27.03 -20.79
N SER A 157 8.19 26.44 -21.76
CA SER A 157 8.53 26.53 -23.18
C SER A 157 7.72 27.57 -23.95
N LEU A 158 6.48 27.86 -23.53
CA LEU A 158 5.60 28.77 -24.28
C LEU A 158 5.80 30.25 -23.86
N PRO A 159 5.63 31.20 -24.80
CA PRO A 159 5.54 32.62 -24.47
C PRO A 159 4.33 32.91 -23.58
N LYS A 160 4.42 33.97 -22.78
CA LYS A 160 3.37 34.38 -21.83
C LYS A 160 2.01 34.58 -22.50
N GLU A 161 1.99 35.20 -23.67
CA GLU A 161 0.78 35.51 -24.42
C GLU A 161 0.06 34.22 -24.87
N MET A 162 0.83 33.17 -25.15
CA MET A 162 0.32 31.85 -25.52
C MET A 162 -0.31 31.15 -24.31
N ILE A 163 0.35 31.23 -23.14
CA ILE A 163 -0.18 30.70 -21.89
C ILE A 163 -1.48 31.42 -21.53
N GLU A 164 -1.50 32.75 -21.56
CA GLU A 164 -2.70 33.54 -21.30
C GLU A 164 -3.85 33.19 -22.27
N ARG A 165 -3.53 32.95 -23.55
CA ARG A 165 -4.52 32.50 -24.53
C ARG A 165 -5.04 31.10 -24.23
N MET A 166 -4.17 30.18 -23.80
CA MET A 166 -4.58 28.84 -23.36
C MET A 166 -5.54 28.90 -22.16
N LEU A 167 -5.29 29.82 -21.20
CA LEU A 167 -6.19 30.02 -20.06
C LEU A 167 -7.56 30.57 -20.48
N ARG A 168 -7.59 31.54 -21.41
CA ARG A 168 -8.85 32.10 -21.94
C ARG A 168 -9.65 31.09 -22.78
N TYR A 169 -8.97 30.25 -23.55
CA TYR A 169 -9.63 29.30 -24.47
C TYR A 169 -10.47 28.24 -23.76
N ASN A 170 -10.12 27.88 -22.53
CA ASN A 170 -10.79 26.82 -21.79
C ASN A 170 -12.08 27.26 -21.08
N ASP A 171 -12.62 28.47 -21.37
CA ASP A 171 -13.79 29.08 -20.71
C ASP A 171 -13.75 28.93 -19.18
N LEU A 172 -12.56 29.07 -18.61
CA LEU A 172 -12.32 28.86 -17.19
C LEU A 172 -12.88 30.04 -16.40
N LYS A 173 -14.03 29.88 -15.76
CA LYS A 173 -14.76 30.96 -15.07
C LYS A 173 -14.26 31.23 -13.65
N ASP A 174 -13.42 30.36 -13.11
CA ASP A 174 -12.91 30.48 -11.75
C ASP A 174 -11.70 31.43 -11.69
N GLU A 175 -11.94 32.64 -11.20
CA GLU A 175 -10.94 33.71 -11.09
C GLU A 175 -9.77 33.35 -10.16
N ILE A 176 -10.01 32.51 -9.14
CA ILE A 176 -8.97 32.09 -8.19
C ILE A 176 -8.01 31.11 -8.88
N ILE A 177 -8.54 30.15 -9.63
CA ILE A 177 -7.71 29.22 -10.40
C ILE A 177 -6.94 29.97 -11.50
N LEU A 178 -7.59 30.91 -12.19
CA LEU A 178 -6.94 31.75 -13.21
C LEU A 178 -5.77 32.55 -12.64
N SER A 179 -6.00 33.31 -11.57
CA SER A 179 -4.97 34.14 -10.93
C SER A 179 -3.83 33.28 -10.37
N THR A 180 -4.14 32.10 -9.84
CA THR A 180 -3.12 31.15 -9.36
C THR A 180 -2.23 30.65 -10.50
N ILE A 181 -2.81 30.24 -11.63
CA ILE A 181 -2.02 29.75 -12.77
C ILE A 181 -1.25 30.88 -13.45
N ASP A 182 -1.84 32.07 -13.58
CA ASP A 182 -1.13 33.25 -14.08
C ASP A 182 0.10 33.56 -13.21
N ALA A 183 -0.06 33.56 -11.87
CA ALA A 183 1.04 33.75 -10.94
C ALA A 183 2.13 32.65 -11.05
N ILE A 184 1.72 31.38 -11.17
CA ILE A 184 2.65 30.26 -11.37
C ILE A 184 3.42 30.42 -12.70
N SER A 185 2.72 30.73 -13.79
CA SER A 185 3.32 30.86 -15.13
C SER A 185 4.38 31.97 -15.24
N LYS A 186 4.36 32.94 -14.31
CA LYS A 186 5.33 34.06 -14.22
C LYS A 186 6.58 33.70 -13.41
N LEU A 187 6.67 32.52 -12.82
CA LEU A 187 7.87 32.07 -12.13
C LEU A 187 9.05 31.90 -13.09
N GLN A 188 10.26 32.01 -12.54
CA GLN A 188 11.49 31.69 -13.27
C GLN A 188 11.47 30.22 -13.72
N LYS A 189 12.01 29.92 -14.91
CA LYS A 189 11.94 28.58 -15.51
C LYS A 189 12.57 27.51 -14.62
N GLU A 190 13.62 27.86 -13.88
CA GLU A 190 14.33 26.99 -12.95
C GLU A 190 13.43 26.52 -11.79
N ALA A 191 12.37 27.27 -11.46
CA ALA A 191 11.43 26.88 -10.42
C ALA A 191 10.60 25.64 -10.79
N PHE A 192 10.41 25.37 -12.09
CA PHE A 192 9.63 24.24 -12.57
C PHE A 192 10.48 22.97 -12.73
N ALA A 193 11.79 23.10 -12.93
CA ALA A 193 12.67 21.96 -13.20
C ALA A 193 12.56 20.82 -12.17
N PRO A 194 12.51 21.09 -10.84
CA PRO A 194 12.33 20.02 -9.86
C PRO A 194 11.01 19.25 -10.00
N VAL A 195 9.91 19.97 -10.30
CA VAL A 195 8.58 19.36 -10.48
C VAL A 195 8.54 18.55 -11.75
N VAL A 196 9.04 19.12 -12.86
CA VAL A 196 9.08 18.45 -14.16
C VAL A 196 9.94 17.18 -14.10
N ASN A 197 11.13 17.24 -13.52
CA ASN A 197 12.01 16.07 -13.40
C ASN A 197 11.32 14.91 -12.69
N ARG A 198 10.63 15.21 -11.59
CA ARG A 198 9.87 14.25 -10.79
C ARG A 198 8.70 13.63 -11.55
N ILE A 199 7.87 14.45 -12.19
CA ILE A 199 6.74 13.95 -12.99
C ILE A 199 7.26 13.17 -14.22
N SER A 200 8.39 13.58 -14.79
CA SER A 200 8.98 12.92 -15.96
C SER A 200 9.34 11.45 -15.72
N ASN A 201 9.68 11.07 -14.49
CA ASN A 201 9.95 9.68 -14.10
C ASN A 201 8.75 8.75 -14.35
N PHE A 202 7.53 9.30 -14.42
CA PHE A 202 6.31 8.55 -14.70
C PHE A 202 5.84 8.61 -16.15
N VAL A 203 6.41 9.50 -16.94
CA VAL A 203 5.96 9.79 -18.32
C VAL A 203 6.99 9.35 -19.35
N LEU A 204 8.28 9.42 -19.05
CA LEU A 204 9.38 9.16 -19.96
C LEU A 204 10.12 7.84 -19.62
N PRO A 205 10.60 7.11 -20.65
CA PRO A 205 10.28 7.31 -22.06
C PRO A 205 8.80 6.98 -22.34
N PRO A 206 8.18 7.60 -23.37
CA PRO A 206 6.82 7.28 -23.77
C PRO A 206 6.69 5.79 -24.07
N GLN A 207 5.52 5.22 -23.78
CA GLN A 207 5.25 3.78 -23.92
C GLN A 207 6.10 2.87 -23.03
N SER A 208 6.92 3.39 -22.12
CA SER A 208 7.48 2.58 -21.03
C SER A 208 6.37 1.93 -20.21
N MET A 209 6.70 0.85 -19.49
CA MET A 209 5.77 0.23 -18.54
C MET A 209 5.22 1.27 -17.54
N THR A 210 6.07 2.14 -17.00
CA THR A 210 5.67 3.22 -16.11
C THR A 210 4.66 4.16 -16.76
N SER A 211 4.93 4.62 -17.98
CA SER A 211 4.02 5.48 -18.74
C SER A 211 2.70 4.77 -19.04
N ARG A 212 2.72 3.50 -19.47
CA ARG A 212 1.50 2.73 -19.74
C ARG A 212 0.65 2.50 -18.49
N THR A 213 1.26 2.42 -17.32
CA THR A 213 0.55 2.30 -16.04
C THR A 213 -0.04 3.63 -15.60
N PHE A 214 0.78 4.66 -15.44
CA PHE A 214 0.34 5.90 -14.79
C PHE A 214 -0.21 6.97 -15.73
N CYS A 215 -0.02 6.83 -17.04
CA CYS A 215 -0.57 7.76 -18.04
C CYS A 215 -1.81 7.24 -18.76
N ALA A 216 -2.38 6.12 -18.31
CA ALA A 216 -3.67 5.65 -18.80
C ALA A 216 -4.78 6.57 -18.27
N ARG A 217 -5.73 6.99 -19.10
CA ARG A 217 -6.88 7.80 -18.64
C ARG A 217 -7.81 7.00 -17.73
N THR A 218 -8.00 5.72 -18.05
CA THR A 218 -8.85 4.81 -17.29
C THR A 218 -8.00 3.83 -16.50
N SER A 219 -8.24 3.76 -15.19
CA SER A 219 -7.75 2.67 -14.35
C SER A 219 -8.44 1.36 -14.75
N LYS A 220 -7.65 0.31 -15.02
CA LYS A 220 -8.17 -1.04 -15.28
C LYS A 220 -8.37 -1.85 -13.99
N LEU A 221 -7.96 -1.30 -12.85
CA LEU A 221 -8.07 -1.95 -11.55
C LEU A 221 -9.43 -1.63 -10.95
N ASP A 222 -10.23 -2.67 -10.69
CA ASP A 222 -11.51 -2.54 -9.99
C ASP A 222 -11.33 -2.88 -8.51
N PHE A 223 -11.17 -1.84 -7.69
CA PHE A 223 -11.03 -1.99 -6.24
C PHE A 223 -12.35 -2.41 -5.56
N ASP A 224 -13.51 -2.15 -6.18
CA ASP A 224 -14.80 -2.63 -5.66
C ASP A 224 -14.92 -4.15 -5.87
N GLU A 225 -14.41 -4.69 -6.98
CA GLU A 225 -14.28 -6.14 -7.20
C GLU A 225 -13.24 -6.77 -6.25
N MET A 226 -12.05 -6.18 -6.14
CA MET A 226 -10.96 -6.71 -5.31
C MET A 226 -11.32 -6.77 -3.81
N THR A 227 -12.24 -5.91 -3.38
CA THR A 227 -12.72 -5.86 -1.98
C THR A 227 -13.96 -6.72 -1.72
N GLN A 228 -14.46 -7.46 -2.73
CA GLN A 228 -15.56 -8.40 -2.54
C GLN A 228 -15.17 -9.58 -1.63
N PRO A 229 -16.12 -10.09 -0.82
CA PRO A 229 -15.88 -11.23 0.05
C PRO A 229 -15.30 -12.43 -0.70
N GLY A 230 -14.26 -13.03 -0.14
CA GLY A 230 -13.63 -14.23 -0.67
C GLY A 230 -12.68 -14.00 -1.84
N ARG A 231 -12.42 -12.76 -2.26
CA ARG A 231 -11.39 -12.49 -3.27
C ARG A 231 -10.00 -12.56 -2.67
N LEU A 232 -9.03 -13.04 -3.47
CA LEU A 232 -7.59 -12.94 -3.19
C LEU A 232 -6.94 -12.15 -4.32
N THR A 233 -6.38 -10.99 -4.00
CA THR A 233 -5.66 -10.16 -4.97
C THR A 233 -4.18 -10.13 -4.64
N ILE A 234 -3.31 -10.40 -5.62
CA ILE A 234 -1.86 -10.44 -5.42
C ILE A 234 -1.21 -9.40 -6.33
N PHE A 235 -0.52 -8.43 -5.72
CA PHE A 235 0.31 -7.45 -6.41
C PHE A 235 1.78 -7.84 -6.28
N ARG A 236 2.38 -8.28 -7.39
CA ARG A 236 3.80 -8.65 -7.46
C ARG A 236 4.60 -7.45 -7.95
N ILE A 237 5.31 -6.79 -7.02
CA ILE A 237 6.00 -5.50 -7.24
C ILE A 237 7.52 -5.70 -7.06
N THR A 238 8.11 -6.56 -7.89
CA THR A 238 9.50 -7.02 -7.76
C THR A 238 10.52 -5.90 -7.90
N LYS A 239 11.69 -6.05 -7.26
CA LYS A 239 12.84 -5.12 -7.39
C LYS A 239 13.37 -4.92 -8.82
N SER A 240 12.96 -5.75 -9.79
CA SER A 240 13.23 -5.52 -11.22
C SER A 240 12.54 -4.28 -11.78
N LEU A 241 11.47 -3.82 -11.12
CA LEU A 241 10.73 -2.62 -11.48
C LEU A 241 11.49 -1.35 -11.00
N PRO A 242 11.41 -0.24 -11.75
CA PRO A 242 12.04 1.03 -11.36
C PRO A 242 11.63 1.46 -9.94
N TYR A 243 12.55 2.07 -9.19
CA TYR A 243 12.31 2.46 -7.80
C TYR A 243 11.07 3.36 -7.64
N ASP A 244 10.99 4.46 -8.40
CA ASP A 244 9.84 5.38 -8.35
C ASP A 244 8.54 4.71 -8.77
N PHE A 245 8.59 3.80 -9.75
CA PHE A 245 7.44 2.99 -10.14
C PHE A 245 6.92 2.19 -8.93
N ARG A 246 7.81 1.45 -8.24
CA ARG A 246 7.44 0.61 -7.09
C ARG A 246 6.83 1.43 -5.97
N ARG A 247 7.42 2.59 -5.64
CA ARG A 247 6.88 3.48 -4.60
C ARG A 247 5.52 4.03 -4.99
N LEU A 248 5.39 4.60 -6.18
CA LEU A 248 4.12 5.17 -6.63
C LEU A 248 3.02 4.12 -6.74
N ILE A 249 3.31 2.93 -7.28
CA ILE A 249 2.29 1.88 -7.42
C ILE A 249 1.83 1.38 -6.05
N SER A 250 2.74 1.21 -5.09
CA SER A 250 2.40 0.71 -3.76
C SER A 250 1.58 1.73 -2.98
N ALA A 251 1.99 3.01 -3.02
CA ALA A 251 1.23 4.11 -2.44
C ALA A 251 -0.16 4.25 -3.07
N SER A 252 -0.24 4.18 -4.41
CA SER A 252 -1.52 4.28 -5.14
C SER A 252 -2.46 3.11 -4.82
N ILE A 253 -1.95 1.88 -4.71
CA ILE A 253 -2.75 0.70 -4.33
C ILE A 253 -3.30 0.87 -2.91
N MET A 254 -2.46 1.23 -1.94
CA MET A 254 -2.89 1.45 -0.56
C MET A 254 -3.93 2.55 -0.45
N MET A 255 -3.68 3.67 -1.11
CA MET A 255 -4.59 4.81 -1.20
C MET A 255 -5.94 4.37 -1.77
N SER A 256 -5.92 3.62 -2.87
CA SER A 256 -7.14 3.14 -3.52
C SER A 256 -7.93 2.16 -2.65
N PHE A 257 -7.27 1.24 -1.93
CA PHE A 257 -7.95 0.37 -0.97
C PHE A 257 -8.57 1.16 0.18
N TYR A 258 -7.86 2.14 0.74
CA TYR A 258 -8.38 3.00 1.80
C TYR A 258 -9.65 3.74 1.35
N PHE A 259 -9.63 4.36 0.17
CA PHE A 259 -10.82 5.06 -0.34
C PHE A 259 -11.95 4.12 -0.77
N ALA A 260 -11.64 2.96 -1.32
CA ALA A 260 -12.66 1.96 -1.63
C ALA A 260 -13.43 1.54 -0.38
N VAL A 261 -12.72 1.29 0.74
CA VAL A 261 -13.39 0.90 1.99
C VAL A 261 -14.17 2.04 2.63
N GLU A 262 -13.66 3.27 2.57
CA GLU A 262 -14.33 4.46 3.08
C GLU A 262 -15.60 4.75 2.28
N LYS A 263 -15.51 4.79 0.94
CA LYS A 263 -16.64 4.97 0.03
C LYS A 263 -17.72 3.91 0.28
N ARG A 264 -17.30 2.65 0.44
CA ARG A 264 -18.21 1.55 0.77
C ARG A 264 -18.86 1.74 2.13
N ALA A 265 -18.11 2.15 3.16
CA ALA A 265 -18.65 2.42 4.48
C ALA A 265 -19.72 3.51 4.45
N ALA A 266 -19.46 4.63 3.76
CA ALA A 266 -20.41 5.72 3.58
C ALA A 266 -21.65 5.31 2.77
N ARG A 267 -21.51 4.39 1.80
CA ARG A 267 -22.65 3.82 1.06
C ARG A 267 -23.52 2.96 1.96
N LEU A 268 -22.92 2.06 2.75
CA LEU A 268 -23.63 1.18 3.68
C LEU A 268 -24.35 1.99 4.77
N GLU A 269 -23.70 3.00 5.33
CA GLU A 269 -24.28 3.88 6.34
C GLU A 269 -25.51 4.62 5.81
N ARG A 270 -25.45 5.18 4.59
CA ARG A 270 -26.62 5.81 3.94
C ARG A 270 -27.77 4.84 3.66
N ALA A 271 -27.46 3.55 3.51
CA ALA A 271 -28.45 2.50 3.34
C ALA A 271 -29.01 1.98 4.68
N GLY A 272 -28.52 2.47 5.83
CA GLY A 272 -28.94 2.00 7.16
C GLY A 272 -28.34 0.65 7.55
N GLU A 273 -27.31 0.17 6.84
CA GLU A 273 -26.67 -1.12 7.10
C GLU A 273 -25.74 -1.04 8.32
N PRO A 274 -25.67 -2.10 9.16
CA PRO A 274 -24.81 -2.11 10.32
C PRO A 274 -23.32 -2.16 9.95
N PRO A 275 -22.39 -1.74 10.84
CA PRO A 275 -20.96 -1.86 10.59
C PRO A 275 -20.47 -3.27 10.25
N SER A 276 -21.17 -4.31 10.71
CA SER A 276 -20.88 -5.72 10.39
C SER A 276 -21.13 -6.09 8.93
N ALA A 277 -21.88 -5.29 8.17
CA ALA A 277 -22.08 -5.50 6.73
C ALA A 277 -20.83 -5.14 5.90
N ARG A 278 -19.84 -4.46 6.51
CA ARG A 278 -18.57 -4.09 5.87
C ARG A 278 -17.71 -5.35 5.73
N THR A 279 -17.41 -5.79 4.50
CA THR A 279 -16.49 -6.93 4.26
C THR A 279 -15.11 -6.62 4.85
N PRO A 280 -14.58 -7.46 5.75
CA PRO A 280 -13.21 -7.34 6.22
C PRO A 280 -12.21 -7.53 5.07
N ILE A 281 -11.21 -6.66 5.00
CA ILE A 281 -10.13 -6.73 4.01
C ILE A 281 -8.80 -6.78 4.74
N ILE A 282 -8.04 -7.85 4.50
CA ILE A 282 -6.66 -7.96 4.99
C ILE A 282 -5.71 -7.54 3.87
N LEU A 283 -5.05 -6.41 4.04
CA LEU A 283 -3.95 -5.95 3.21
C LEU A 283 -2.62 -6.42 3.82
N ALA A 284 -2.09 -7.52 3.29
CA ALA A 284 -0.79 -8.06 3.65
C ALA A 284 0.32 -7.48 2.80
N ILE A 285 1.38 -6.99 3.45
CA ILE A 285 2.53 -6.38 2.78
C ILE A 285 3.77 -7.11 3.27
N ASP A 286 4.38 -7.90 2.38
CA ASP A 286 5.72 -8.44 2.63
C ASP A 286 6.75 -7.31 2.49
N GLU A 287 7.81 -7.33 3.29
CA GLU A 287 8.83 -6.28 3.34
C GLU A 287 8.28 -4.84 3.45
N PHE A 288 7.41 -4.66 4.44
CA PHE A 288 6.74 -3.41 4.79
C PHE A 288 7.69 -2.20 4.92
N GLN A 289 8.95 -2.41 5.32
CA GLN A 289 9.94 -1.32 5.43
C GLN A 289 10.23 -0.59 4.11
N ASN A 290 9.90 -1.19 2.95
CA ASN A 290 10.05 -0.52 1.66
C ASN A 290 9.07 0.66 1.46
N ILE A 291 8.03 0.74 2.30
CA ILE A 291 6.97 1.74 2.24
C ILE A 291 6.66 2.35 3.62
N SER A 292 7.44 2.05 4.65
CA SER A 292 7.18 2.51 6.03
C SER A 292 7.33 4.03 6.20
N ASP A 293 7.87 4.72 5.21
CA ASP A 293 7.98 6.16 5.16
C ASP A 293 6.70 6.86 4.66
N LEU A 294 5.76 6.12 4.05
CA LEU A 294 4.46 6.67 3.65
C LEU A 294 3.68 7.19 4.86
N LYS A 295 3.24 8.45 4.81
CA LYS A 295 2.46 9.09 5.88
C LYS A 295 1.05 8.52 5.98
N LEU A 296 0.47 8.09 4.86
CA LEU A 296 -0.84 7.43 4.80
C LEU A 296 -0.96 6.22 5.75
N LEU A 297 0.15 5.56 6.06
CA LEU A 297 0.17 4.42 6.99
C LEU A 297 -0.31 4.78 8.39
N ASP A 298 -0.07 6.00 8.85
CA ASP A 298 -0.54 6.46 10.18
C ASP A 298 -2.06 6.44 10.22
N THR A 299 -2.68 7.05 9.19
CA THR A 299 -4.13 7.10 9.02
C THR A 299 -4.73 5.71 8.83
N ILE A 300 -4.09 4.84 8.04
CA ILE A 300 -4.58 3.47 7.86
C ILE A 300 -4.58 2.72 9.21
N LEU A 301 -3.51 2.82 10.00
CA LEU A 301 -3.41 2.12 11.27
C LEU A 301 -4.37 2.66 12.33
N SER A 302 -4.62 3.96 12.37
CA SER A 302 -5.49 4.58 13.37
C SER A 302 -6.97 4.51 12.99
N GLU A 303 -7.31 4.63 11.69
CA GLU A 303 -8.69 4.86 11.26
C GLU A 303 -9.28 3.76 10.39
N SER A 304 -8.50 2.95 9.68
CA SER A 304 -9.09 2.09 8.66
C SER A 304 -9.89 0.90 9.22
N ARG A 305 -9.70 0.57 10.51
CA ARG A 305 -10.45 -0.47 11.22
C ARG A 305 -11.96 -0.22 11.23
N LYS A 306 -12.43 1.04 11.37
CA LYS A 306 -13.89 1.34 11.27
C LYS A 306 -14.43 0.97 9.90
N TYR A 307 -13.61 1.03 8.85
CA TYR A 307 -14.01 0.71 7.48
C TYR A 307 -13.83 -0.77 7.11
N GLY A 308 -13.29 -1.57 8.03
CA GLY A 308 -13.03 -3.00 7.84
C GLY A 308 -11.74 -3.29 7.05
N LEU A 309 -10.80 -2.36 6.99
CA LEU A 309 -9.47 -2.59 6.41
C LEU A 309 -8.45 -2.86 7.53
N TYR A 310 -7.64 -3.88 7.34
CA TYR A 310 -6.62 -4.33 8.28
C TYR A 310 -5.30 -4.54 7.57
N LEU A 311 -4.21 -4.19 8.24
CA LEU A 311 -2.88 -4.16 7.66
C LEU A 311 -2.01 -5.23 8.32
N TRP A 312 -1.49 -6.16 7.53
CA TRP A 312 -0.51 -7.15 8.00
C TRP A 312 0.86 -6.75 7.48
N MET A 313 1.74 -6.36 8.39
CA MET A 313 3.04 -5.76 8.09
C MET A 313 4.13 -6.77 8.38
N VAL A 314 4.92 -7.14 7.36
CA VAL A 314 6.11 -7.97 7.55
C VAL A 314 7.35 -7.12 7.44
N SER A 315 8.11 -6.96 8.52
CA SER A 315 9.35 -6.16 8.52
C SER A 315 10.55 -6.96 9.00
N GLN A 316 11.74 -6.56 8.58
CA GLN A 316 12.99 -7.15 9.06
C GLN A 316 13.53 -6.46 10.32
N ASN A 317 13.29 -5.16 10.44
CA ASN A 317 13.88 -4.31 11.47
C ASN A 317 12.85 -3.26 11.91
N ILE A 318 12.79 -2.99 13.22
CA ILE A 318 11.84 -2.03 13.79
C ILE A 318 12.46 -0.63 13.93
N GLN A 319 13.78 -0.55 14.02
CA GLN A 319 14.52 0.71 14.15
C GLN A 319 14.44 1.61 12.91
N GLN A 320 14.26 1.04 11.72
CA GLN A 320 14.09 1.81 10.47
C GLN A 320 12.70 2.45 10.33
N ILE A 321 11.77 2.11 11.24
CA ILE A 321 10.43 2.69 11.24
C ILE A 321 10.47 4.02 12.00
N ARG A 322 9.94 5.07 11.36
CA ARG A 322 9.79 6.40 11.96
C ARG A 322 8.95 6.36 13.24
N ASP A 323 9.29 7.19 14.23
CA ASP A 323 8.68 7.17 15.57
C ASP A 323 7.15 7.30 15.56
N GLN A 324 6.61 8.15 14.68
CA GLN A 324 5.17 8.33 14.56
C GLN A 324 4.47 7.05 14.07
N LEU A 325 5.03 6.37 13.07
CA LEU A 325 4.51 5.09 12.59
C LEU A 325 4.68 4.00 13.64
N TYR A 326 5.82 3.99 14.34
CA TYR A 326 6.03 3.08 15.46
C TYR A 326 4.93 3.24 16.51
N SER A 327 4.64 4.47 16.93
CA SER A 327 3.55 4.75 17.88
C SER A 327 2.17 4.33 17.35
N ALA A 328 1.91 4.49 16.04
CA ALA A 328 0.68 4.01 15.43
C ALA A 328 0.60 2.46 15.44
N ILE A 329 1.72 1.77 15.18
CA ILE A 329 1.83 0.31 15.27
C ILE A 329 1.57 -0.16 16.71
N THR A 330 2.23 0.43 17.70
CA THR A 330 2.12 0.00 19.10
C THR A 330 0.70 0.15 19.65
N GLY A 331 -0.01 1.21 19.25
CA GLY A 331 -1.37 1.49 19.69
C GLY A 331 -2.46 0.66 19.00
N ASN A 332 -2.23 0.24 17.74
CA ASN A 332 -3.32 -0.29 16.89
C ASN A 332 -3.13 -1.74 16.42
N VAL A 333 -1.94 -2.33 16.59
CA VAL A 333 -1.69 -3.72 16.20
C VAL A 333 -2.18 -4.72 17.25
N GLY A 334 -3.01 -5.65 16.80
CA GLY A 334 -3.51 -6.76 17.59
C GLY A 334 -2.41 -7.79 17.83
N PRO A 335 -2.26 -8.81 16.96
CA PRO A 335 -1.22 -9.81 17.10
C PRO A 335 0.15 -9.30 16.62
N ILE A 336 1.19 -9.64 17.38
CA ILE A 336 2.60 -9.45 16.99
C ILE A 336 3.29 -10.81 16.96
N PHE A 337 3.84 -11.18 15.81
CA PHE A 337 4.67 -12.36 15.61
C PHE A 337 6.15 -11.94 15.57
N CYS A 338 6.88 -12.22 16.63
CA CYS A 338 8.30 -11.92 16.72
C CYS A 338 9.14 -13.19 16.54
N PHE A 339 9.81 -13.27 15.40
CA PHE A 339 10.81 -14.29 15.09
C PHE A 339 12.19 -13.84 15.58
N ARG A 340 13.23 -14.63 15.29
CA ARG A 340 14.61 -14.29 15.64
C ARG A 340 15.00 -12.91 15.10
N VAL A 341 15.40 -11.99 15.96
CA VAL A 341 15.87 -10.64 15.62
C VAL A 341 17.33 -10.42 16.04
N GLY A 342 17.95 -9.35 15.53
CA GLY A 342 19.27 -8.91 15.99
C GLY A 342 19.23 -8.32 17.42
N PRO A 343 20.37 -8.21 18.10
CA PRO A 343 20.45 -7.65 19.46
C PRO A 343 19.85 -6.25 19.58
N ASP A 344 20.05 -5.41 18.57
CA ASP A 344 19.61 -4.01 18.58
C ASP A 344 18.07 -3.87 18.48
N ASP A 345 17.41 -4.77 17.76
CA ASP A 345 15.95 -4.82 17.65
C ASP A 345 15.30 -5.53 18.86
N ALA A 346 16.01 -6.44 19.52
CA ALA A 346 15.46 -7.32 20.55
C ALA A 346 14.87 -6.57 21.75
N SER A 347 15.46 -5.46 22.19
CA SER A 347 14.95 -4.69 23.33
C SER A 347 13.58 -4.10 23.05
N LYS A 348 13.46 -3.34 21.95
CA LYS A 348 12.18 -2.75 21.51
C LYS A 348 11.13 -3.83 21.28
N MET A 349 11.51 -4.94 20.66
CA MET A 349 10.58 -6.03 20.39
C MET A 349 10.10 -6.74 21.65
N ALA A 350 10.98 -6.97 22.62
CA ALA A 350 10.60 -7.59 23.87
C ALA A 350 9.64 -6.72 24.68
N GLU A 351 9.86 -5.40 24.71
CA GLU A 351 8.93 -4.43 25.30
C GLU A 351 7.56 -4.48 24.63
N LEU A 352 7.51 -4.57 23.30
CA LEU A 352 6.25 -4.65 22.55
C LEU A 352 5.47 -5.95 22.77
N VAL A 353 6.19 -7.07 22.89
CA VAL A 353 5.61 -8.41 22.93
C VAL A 353 5.24 -8.80 24.36
N SER A 354 6.04 -8.39 25.36
CA SER A 354 5.82 -8.75 26.75
C SER A 354 6.48 -7.75 27.71
N PRO A 355 5.84 -6.59 27.97
CA PRO A 355 6.37 -5.55 28.86
C PRO A 355 6.72 -6.03 30.29
N ARG A 356 6.10 -7.12 30.75
CA ARG A 356 6.29 -7.68 32.10
C ARG A 356 7.45 -8.69 32.19
N SER A 357 7.99 -9.13 31.06
CA SER A 357 9.06 -10.14 30.98
C SER A 357 10.05 -9.79 29.88
N THR A 358 10.37 -8.49 29.79
CA THR A 358 11.16 -7.92 28.71
C THR A 358 12.53 -8.59 28.62
N GLU A 359 13.22 -8.79 29.74
CA GLU A 359 14.59 -9.31 29.71
C GLU A 359 14.66 -10.79 29.32
N GLU A 360 13.71 -11.61 29.80
CA GLU A 360 13.62 -13.01 29.40
C GLU A 360 13.31 -13.15 27.91
N VAL A 361 12.32 -12.38 27.42
CA VAL A 361 11.92 -12.40 26.01
C VAL A 361 13.04 -11.85 25.12
N ARG A 362 13.72 -10.77 25.51
CA ARG A 362 14.85 -10.21 24.78
C ARG A 362 15.95 -11.24 24.56
N LYS A 363 16.32 -12.01 25.59
CA LYS A 363 17.32 -13.08 25.48
C LYS A 363 16.86 -14.19 24.53
N ALA A 364 15.59 -14.60 24.63
CA ALA A 364 15.03 -15.63 23.75
C ALA A 364 14.99 -15.19 22.29
N LEU A 365 14.57 -13.95 22.01
CA LEU A 365 14.41 -13.42 20.66
C LEU A 365 15.70 -13.41 19.82
N ILE A 366 16.88 -13.35 20.44
CA ILE A 366 18.15 -13.35 19.72
C ILE A 366 18.56 -14.78 19.31
N SER A 367 18.07 -15.80 20.02
CA SER A 367 18.47 -17.21 19.87
C SER A 367 17.38 -18.13 19.31
N LEU A 368 16.20 -17.61 18.97
CA LEU A 368 15.11 -18.43 18.42
C LEU A 368 15.55 -19.21 17.17
N PRO A 369 15.22 -20.51 17.07
CA PRO A 369 15.42 -21.25 15.82
C PRO A 369 14.65 -20.62 14.65
N ASP A 370 15.09 -20.92 13.43
CA ASP A 370 14.32 -20.50 12.25
C ASP A 370 12.92 -21.15 12.28
N TYR A 371 11.92 -20.40 11.81
CA TYR A 371 10.50 -20.75 11.86
C TYR A 371 9.92 -20.80 13.26
N THR A 372 10.65 -20.41 14.31
CA THR A 372 10.10 -20.24 15.64
C THR A 372 9.74 -18.78 15.89
N CYS A 373 8.59 -18.52 16.52
CA CYS A 373 8.24 -17.18 16.95
C CYS A 373 7.59 -17.12 18.32
N VAL A 374 7.81 -15.98 18.98
CA VAL A 374 7.08 -15.54 20.16
C VAL A 374 5.94 -14.65 19.69
N VAL A 375 4.71 -14.97 20.10
CA VAL A 375 3.50 -14.29 19.67
C VAL A 375 2.84 -13.57 20.84
N ARG A 376 2.68 -12.26 20.72
CA ARG A 376 1.73 -11.51 21.54
C ARG A 376 0.37 -11.58 20.83
N LYS A 377 -0.63 -12.21 21.46
CA LYS A 377 -2.01 -12.16 20.96
C LYS A 377 -2.59 -10.76 21.11
N ARG A 378 -3.74 -10.51 20.47
CA ARG A 378 -4.51 -9.32 20.75
C ARG A 378 -4.91 -9.30 22.24
N PRO A 379 -4.75 -8.17 22.96
CA PRO A 379 -5.33 -8.02 24.28
C PRO A 379 -6.86 -8.08 24.18
N HIS A 380 -7.51 -8.97 24.92
CA HIS A 380 -8.96 -9.13 24.94
C HIS A 380 -9.49 -9.24 26.37
N GLY A 381 -10.52 -8.47 26.71
CA GLY A 381 -11.15 -8.46 28.03
C GLY A 381 -10.20 -8.01 29.16
N GLU A 382 -10.42 -8.54 30.37
CA GLU A 382 -9.61 -8.26 31.57
C GLU A 382 -8.18 -8.83 31.50
N ASN A 383 -7.90 -9.74 30.54
CA ASN A 383 -6.58 -10.33 30.29
C ASN A 383 -5.72 -9.45 29.36
N VAL A 384 -5.54 -8.18 29.75
CA VAL A 384 -4.76 -7.19 29.00
C VAL A 384 -3.27 -7.56 28.88
N ALA A 385 -2.80 -8.51 29.69
CA ALA A 385 -1.41 -9.00 29.70
C ALA A 385 -1.34 -10.54 29.66
N SER A 386 -1.82 -11.15 28.57
CA SER A 386 -1.56 -12.57 28.33
C SER A 386 -0.06 -12.80 28.14
N LYS A 387 0.47 -13.89 28.72
CA LYS A 387 1.86 -14.30 28.46
C LYS A 387 2.02 -14.56 26.96
N PRO A 388 3.14 -14.14 26.35
CA PRO A 388 3.37 -14.41 24.95
C PRO A 388 3.45 -15.92 24.71
N LEU A 389 2.95 -16.36 23.57
CA LEU A 389 2.94 -17.76 23.16
C LEU A 389 4.20 -18.08 22.37
N LEU A 390 4.84 -19.20 22.67
CA LEU A 390 5.94 -19.72 21.87
C LEU A 390 5.39 -20.73 20.85
N ILE A 391 5.71 -20.55 19.57
CA ILE A 391 5.32 -21.46 18.49
C ILE A 391 6.58 -22.10 17.91
N GLU A 392 6.72 -23.42 18.08
CA GLU A 392 7.94 -24.18 17.75
C GLU A 392 7.65 -25.51 17.02
N PRO A 393 8.07 -25.67 15.74
CA PRO A 393 8.20 -24.61 14.74
C PRO A 393 6.82 -24.16 14.25
N PHE A 394 6.74 -22.91 13.77
CA PHE A 394 5.61 -22.42 13.01
C PHE A 394 5.36 -23.33 11.79
N PRO A 395 4.09 -23.70 11.50
CA PRO A 395 3.77 -24.58 10.38
C PRO A 395 4.42 -24.12 9.07
N LYS A 396 5.27 -24.99 8.48
CA LYS A 396 5.94 -24.70 7.21
C LYS A 396 4.97 -24.93 6.06
N VAL A 397 4.73 -23.88 5.29
CA VAL A 397 4.00 -23.92 4.02
C VAL A 397 4.94 -23.86 2.81
N ARG A 398 6.20 -23.48 3.03
CA ARG A 398 7.28 -23.56 2.04
C ARG A 398 8.11 -24.83 2.23
N GLU A 399 8.34 -25.59 1.17
CA GLU A 399 9.61 -26.32 1.02
C GLU A 399 10.61 -25.38 0.33
N PRO A 400 11.90 -25.34 0.72
CA PRO A 400 12.88 -24.43 0.13
C PRO A 400 13.01 -24.65 -1.40
N LEU A 401 13.02 -23.55 -2.16
CA LEU A 401 13.13 -23.55 -3.64
C LEU A 401 14.44 -24.17 -4.16
N PHE A 402 15.47 -24.29 -3.33
CA PHE A 402 16.74 -24.92 -3.67
C PHE A 402 16.87 -26.26 -2.95
N GLY A 403 16.37 -27.33 -3.56
CA GLY A 403 16.52 -28.65 -2.95
C GLY A 403 15.77 -29.82 -3.55
N ARG A 404 15.44 -29.80 -4.85
CA ARG A 404 15.10 -31.00 -5.67
C ARG A 404 14.92 -30.56 -7.12
N ARG A 405 16.01 -30.56 -7.89
CA ARG A 405 15.84 -30.86 -9.32
C ARG A 405 15.37 -32.31 -9.37
N PRO A 406 14.23 -32.63 -10.00
CA PRO A 406 13.93 -34.03 -10.30
C PRO A 406 15.12 -34.58 -11.11
N PRO A 407 15.56 -35.83 -10.86
CA PRO A 407 16.54 -36.45 -11.73
C PRO A 407 15.97 -36.38 -13.15
N ILE A 408 16.72 -35.75 -14.05
CA ILE A 408 16.43 -35.78 -15.48
C ILE A 408 16.49 -37.25 -15.85
N SER A 409 15.32 -37.88 -15.99
CA SER A 409 15.25 -39.22 -16.56
C SER A 409 15.65 -39.08 -18.02
N SER A 410 16.90 -39.42 -18.29
CA SER A 410 17.42 -39.66 -19.63
C SER A 410 16.83 -40.97 -20.15
N THR A 411 15.55 -40.97 -20.51
CA THR A 411 14.98 -42.02 -21.35
C THR A 411 15.09 -41.57 -22.79
N ARG A 412 16.19 -42.00 -23.41
CA ARG A 412 16.26 -42.21 -24.85
C ARG A 412 15.19 -43.24 -25.24
N ALA A 413 14.36 -42.91 -26.22
CA ALA A 413 13.88 -43.79 -27.29
C ALA A 413 13.48 -42.89 -28.45
#